data_AF-A0A0S4UXA0-F1
#
_entry.id   AF-A0A0S4UXA0-F1
#
_cell.length_a   1.000
_cell.length_b   1.000
_cell.length_c   1.000
_cell.angle_alpha   90.00
_cell.angle_beta   90.00
_cell.angle_gamma   90.00
#
_symmetry.space_group_name_H-M   'P 1'
#
loop_
_entity.id
_entity.type
_entity.pdbx_description
1 polymer ?
#
loop_
_entity_poly.entity_id
_entity_poly.type
_entity_poly.pdbx_seq_one_letter_code
_entity_poly.pdbx_strand_id
1 'polypeptide(L)'
;MDRGWQRRGVCRFLGRSPRFSLLPPPERPYWINHVKEWAQREGLPIEHPDYNVIRVPVTKDQLLRFMKTMLGDPVTHADPSTLPGYIQARCRDDRTYAIGADEF
;
A
#
# COMPACT_ATOMS: atom_id res chain seq x y z
N MET A 1 2.51 -1.94 -32.23
CA MET A 1 3.31 -2.61 -31.18
C MET A 1 2.58 -2.37 -29.87
N ASP A 2 1.79 -3.36 -29.45
CA ASP A 2 0.90 -3.28 -28.28
C ASP A 2 1.23 -4.49 -27.42
N ARG A 3 1.89 -4.30 -26.28
CA ARG A 3 2.16 -5.39 -25.34
C ARG A 3 1.25 -5.22 -24.15
N GLY A 4 0.19 -6.02 -24.20
CA GLY A 4 -0.85 -6.12 -23.19
C GLY A 4 -0.31 -6.46 -21.81
N TRP A 5 -0.78 -5.70 -20.84
CA TRP A 5 -0.71 -6.01 -19.43
C TRP A 5 -1.87 -6.95 -19.08
N GLN A 6 -1.68 -8.25 -19.29
CA GLN A 6 -2.57 -9.29 -18.77
C GLN A 6 -1.77 -10.51 -18.31
N ARG A 7 -1.51 -10.62 -16.99
CA ARG A 7 -1.42 -11.89 -16.25
C ARG A 7 -1.83 -11.60 -14.79
N ARG A 8 -3.11 -11.85 -14.44
CA ARG A 8 -3.61 -13.02 -13.69
C ARG A 8 -2.97 -13.20 -12.30
N GLY A 9 -3.69 -12.68 -11.31
CA GLY A 9 -3.63 -13.04 -9.90
C GLY A 9 -4.97 -12.67 -9.24
N VAL A 10 -6.07 -13.28 -9.71
CA VAL A 10 -7.42 -13.02 -9.18
C VAL A 10 -7.62 -13.91 -7.96
N CYS A 11 -7.47 -13.35 -6.76
CA CYS A 11 -7.94 -14.00 -5.54
C CYS A 11 -9.46 -13.78 -5.43
N ARG A 12 -10.20 -14.84 -5.72
CA ARG A 12 -11.66 -14.88 -5.86
C ARG A 12 -12.28 -15.18 -4.48
N PHE A 13 -12.42 -14.17 -3.61
CA PHE A 13 -13.22 -14.27 -2.38
C PHE A 13 -13.98 -12.96 -2.08
N LEU A 14 -15.31 -13.09 -2.08
CA LEU A 14 -16.30 -12.37 -1.26
C LEU A 14 -16.69 -10.91 -1.61
N GLY A 15 -18.01 -10.69 -1.65
CA GLY A 15 -18.65 -9.41 -1.93
C GLY A 15 -18.16 -8.29 -1.01
N ARG A 16 -17.88 -7.13 -1.61
CA ARG A 16 -17.14 -5.99 -1.04
C ARG A 16 -15.67 -6.33 -0.73
N SER A 17 -14.91 -6.74 -1.74
CA SER A 17 -13.46 -6.80 -1.61
C SER A 17 -12.93 -5.47 -1.06
N PRO A 18 -12.09 -5.49 -0.01
CA PRO A 18 -11.36 -4.30 0.41
C PRO A 18 -10.59 -3.79 -0.80
N ARG A 19 -10.69 -2.49 -1.09
CA ARG A 19 -10.02 -1.90 -2.26
C ARG A 19 -8.51 -1.93 -2.00
N PHE A 20 -7.83 -2.95 -2.47
CA PHE A 20 -6.37 -3.04 -2.44
C PHE A 20 -5.79 -2.32 -3.65
N SER A 21 -4.69 -1.60 -3.42
CA SER A 21 -3.87 -1.04 -4.49
C SER A 21 -2.46 -1.57 -4.31
N LEU A 22 -1.86 -2.04 -5.40
CA LEU A 22 -0.49 -2.55 -5.38
C LEU A 22 0.48 -1.40 -5.63
N LEU A 23 1.54 -1.35 -4.83
CA LEU A 23 2.64 -0.43 -5.04
C LEU A 23 3.56 -0.96 -6.16
N PRO A 24 4.24 -0.08 -6.90
CA PRO A 24 5.29 -0.52 -7.83
C PRO A 24 6.37 -1.32 -7.08
N PRO A 25 7.11 -2.23 -7.73
CA PRO A 25 8.20 -2.94 -7.07
C PRO A 25 9.25 -1.96 -6.54
N PRO A 26 9.87 -2.21 -5.37
CA PRO A 26 10.85 -1.32 -4.78
C PRO A 26 12.20 -1.46 -5.49
N GLU A 27 13.04 -0.42 -5.43
CA GLU A 27 14.37 -0.43 -6.09
C GLU A 27 15.37 -1.40 -5.44
N ARG A 28 15.08 -1.86 -4.20
CA ARG A 28 15.79 -2.77 -3.26
C ARG A 28 15.89 -2.06 -1.90
N PRO A 29 15.74 -2.74 -0.75
CA PRO A 29 15.28 -4.12 -0.52
C PRO A 29 13.77 -4.35 -0.75
N TYR A 30 13.26 -5.56 -0.45
CA TYR A 30 11.83 -5.95 -0.58
C TYR A 30 10.87 -5.03 0.19
N TRP A 31 9.60 -4.94 -0.25
CA TRP A 31 8.57 -4.12 0.39
C TRP A 31 8.37 -4.47 1.86
N ILE A 32 8.45 -5.76 2.21
CA ILE A 32 8.30 -6.23 3.59
C ILE A 32 9.31 -5.57 4.54
N ASN A 33 10.55 -5.31 4.09
CA ASN A 33 11.58 -4.67 4.91
C ASN A 33 11.27 -3.19 5.08
N HIS A 34 10.92 -2.50 4.00
CA HIS A 34 10.55 -1.09 4.06
C HIS A 34 9.32 -0.84 4.95
N VAL A 35 8.30 -1.70 4.85
CA VAL A 35 7.09 -1.60 5.67
C VAL A 35 7.39 -1.92 7.14
N LYS A 36 8.21 -2.94 7.44
CA LYS A 36 8.67 -3.24 8.82
C LYS A 36 9.41 -2.06 9.42
N GLU A 37 10.42 -1.55 8.72
CA GLU A 37 11.25 -0.44 9.21
C GLU A 37 10.43 0.83 9.42
N TRP A 38 9.49 1.12 8.52
CA TRP A 38 8.60 2.28 8.66
C TRP A 38 7.65 2.11 9.85
N ALA A 39 7.02 0.95 9.99
CA ALA A 39 6.11 0.67 11.10
C ALA A 39 6.82 0.75 12.46
N GLN A 40 8.05 0.23 12.55
CA GLN A 40 8.89 0.35 13.74
C GLN A 40 9.21 1.81 14.08
N ARG A 41 9.52 2.64 13.08
CA ARG A 41 9.79 4.09 13.26
C ARG A 41 8.55 4.86 13.74
N GLU A 42 7.36 4.51 13.25
CA GLU A 42 6.09 5.14 13.67
C GLU A 42 5.52 4.54 14.97
N GLY A 43 6.14 3.51 15.55
CA GLY A 43 5.64 2.82 16.74
C GLY A 43 4.34 2.05 16.50
N LEU A 44 4.14 1.54 15.28
CA LEU A 44 2.94 0.84 14.86
C LEU A 44 3.02 -0.67 15.10
N PRO A 45 1.90 -1.33 15.44
CA PRO A 45 1.87 -2.78 15.57
C PRO A 45 2.05 -3.45 14.20
N ILE A 46 2.84 -4.52 14.17
CA ILE A 46 3.02 -5.36 12.99
C ILE A 46 2.32 -6.70 13.24
N GLU A 47 1.31 -7.00 12.44
CA GLU A 47 0.59 -8.27 12.46
C GLU A 47 1.23 -9.24 11.46
N HIS A 48 1.30 -10.53 11.84
CA HIS A 48 1.84 -11.62 11.02
C HIS A 48 0.73 -12.61 10.67
N PRO A 49 -0.12 -12.32 9.65
CA PRO A 49 -1.18 -13.23 9.23
C PRO A 49 -0.65 -14.55 8.63
N ASP A 50 0.58 -14.56 8.14
CA ASP A 50 1.31 -15.72 7.62
C ASP A 50 2.83 -15.52 7.84
N TYR A 51 3.64 -16.54 7.62
CA TYR A 51 5.09 -16.51 7.85
C TYR A 51 5.83 -15.52 6.95
N ASN A 52 5.34 -15.33 5.71
CA ASN A 52 5.91 -14.43 4.70
C ASN A 52 5.22 -13.09 4.56
N VAL A 53 4.16 -12.84 5.34
CA VAL A 53 3.28 -11.69 5.11
C VAL A 53 3.20 -10.88 6.39
N ILE A 54 3.31 -9.56 6.25
CA ILE A 54 2.98 -8.62 7.32
C ILE A 54 1.77 -7.80 6.96
N ARG A 55 1.10 -7.32 8.01
CA ARG A 55 0.04 -6.33 7.92
C ARG A 55 0.26 -5.27 8.99
N VAL A 56 0.14 -4.01 8.60
CA VAL A 56 0.25 -2.88 9.53
C VAL A 56 -1.04 -2.06 9.45
N PRO A 57 -1.87 -2.04 10.51
CA PRO A 57 -3.05 -1.18 10.55
C PRO A 57 -2.61 0.28 10.69
N VAL A 58 -3.21 1.15 9.87
CA VAL A 58 -2.85 2.57 9.80
C VAL A 58 -4.08 3.47 9.69
N THR A 59 -3.97 4.68 10.21
CA THR A 59 -4.90 5.77 9.91
C THR A 59 -4.68 6.30 8.49
N LYS A 60 -5.62 7.11 7.97
CA LYS A 60 -5.45 7.81 6.70
C LYS A 60 -4.17 8.65 6.68
N ASP A 61 -3.92 9.43 7.72
CA ASP A 61 -2.75 10.31 7.77
C ASP A 61 -1.44 9.52 7.75
N GLN A 62 -1.40 8.41 8.47
CA GLN A 62 -0.25 7.48 8.46
C GLN A 62 -0.05 6.86 7.08
N LEU A 63 -1.13 6.43 6.41
CA LEU A 63 -1.06 5.91 5.05
C LEU A 63 -0.53 6.98 4.06
N LEU A 64 -1.04 8.20 4.12
CA LEU A 64 -0.59 9.29 3.23
C LEU A 64 0.87 9.67 3.49
N ARG A 65 1.32 9.68 4.75
CA ARG A 65 2.73 9.87 5.09
C ARG A 65 3.61 8.75 4.56
N PHE A 66 3.20 7.50 4.74
CA PHE A 66 3.91 6.34 4.18
C PHE A 66 4.07 6.48 2.66
N MET A 67 2.98 6.78 1.95
CA MET A 67 3.00 6.97 0.50
C MET A 67 3.97 8.09 0.08
N LYS A 68 3.97 9.22 0.80
CA LYS A 68 4.91 10.33 0.57
C LYS A 68 6.36 9.93 0.83
N THR A 69 6.64 9.17 1.89
CA THR A 69 8.00 8.71 2.20
C THR A 69 8.51 7.70 1.16
N MET A 70 7.66 6.79 0.71
CA MET A 70 8.06 5.69 -0.17
C MET A 70 8.07 6.04 -1.65
N LEU A 71 7.19 6.94 -2.09
CA LEU A 71 7.05 7.31 -3.51
C LEU A 71 7.49 8.75 -3.81
N GLY A 72 8.01 9.48 -2.82
CA GLY A 72 8.40 10.88 -2.96
C GLY A 72 7.24 11.86 -2.81
N ASP A 73 7.54 13.16 -2.88
CA ASP A 73 6.60 14.22 -2.53
C ASP A 73 5.45 14.34 -3.55
N PRO A 74 4.18 14.09 -3.16
CA PRO A 74 3.04 14.24 -4.05
C PRO A 74 2.55 15.69 -4.17
N VAL A 75 3.37 16.70 -3.86
CA VAL A 75 2.97 18.13 -3.88
C VAL A 75 2.41 18.59 -5.24
N THR A 76 2.56 17.80 -6.31
CA THR A 76 1.95 18.05 -7.62
C THR A 76 0.80 17.13 -8.02
N HIS A 77 0.43 16.11 -7.22
CA HIS A 77 -0.49 15.06 -7.66
C HIS A 77 -1.81 15.03 -6.90
N ALA A 78 -2.57 16.14 -7.00
CA ALA A 78 -4.03 16.09 -6.88
C ALA A 78 -4.68 15.36 -8.09
N ASP A 79 -3.88 14.84 -9.01
CA ASP A 79 -4.32 14.09 -10.17
C ASP A 79 -4.82 12.68 -9.75
N PRO A 80 -6.14 12.42 -9.83
CA PRO A 80 -6.73 11.14 -9.47
C PRO A 80 -6.31 9.98 -10.39
N SER A 81 -5.59 10.25 -11.49
CA SER A 81 -5.02 9.24 -12.37
C SER A 81 -3.73 8.60 -11.82
N THR A 82 -3.08 9.24 -10.83
CA THR A 82 -1.92 8.70 -10.12
C THR A 82 -2.33 7.86 -8.91
N LEU A 83 -1.51 6.88 -8.53
CA LEU A 83 -1.80 6.05 -7.35
C LEU A 83 -1.92 6.88 -6.04
N PRO A 84 -1.01 7.84 -5.74
CA PRO A 84 -1.17 8.73 -4.59
C PRO A 84 -2.46 9.56 -4.64
N GLY A 85 -2.77 10.18 -5.79
CA GLY A 85 -3.98 10.99 -5.95
C GLY A 85 -5.26 10.17 -5.86
N TYR A 86 -5.27 8.94 -6.40
CA TYR A 86 -6.39 8.01 -6.26
C TYR A 86 -6.62 7.61 -4.80
N ILE A 87 -5.56 7.27 -4.05
CA ILE A 87 -5.65 6.92 -2.63
C ILE A 87 -6.15 8.13 -1.84
N GLN A 88 -5.58 9.32 -2.06
CA GLN A 88 -5.99 10.55 -1.37
C GLN A 88 -7.46 10.91 -1.63
N ALA A 89 -7.94 10.78 -2.86
CA ALA A 89 -9.33 11.05 -3.22
C ALA A 89 -10.34 10.05 -2.64
N ARG A 90 -9.88 8.88 -2.17
CA ARG A 90 -10.74 7.79 -1.68
C ARG A 90 -10.59 7.50 -0.20
N CYS A 91 -9.51 7.95 0.43
CA CYS A 91 -9.30 7.79 1.85
C CYS A 91 -10.21 8.72 2.66
N ARG A 92 -11.02 8.12 3.52
CA ARG A 92 -11.87 8.76 4.53
C ARG A 92 -11.21 8.69 5.91
N ASP A 93 -11.47 9.70 6.72
CA ASP A 93 -10.90 9.84 8.08
C ASP A 93 -11.55 8.87 9.10
N ASP A 94 -12.78 8.40 8.82
CA ASP A 94 -13.55 7.47 9.66
C ASP A 94 -13.19 5.99 9.47
N ARG A 95 -12.06 5.69 8.83
CA ARG A 95 -11.67 4.32 8.47
C ARG A 95 -10.23 4.00 8.84
N THR A 96 -10.02 2.76 9.25
CA THR A 96 -8.71 2.13 9.38
C THR A 96 -8.33 1.46 8.06
N TYR A 97 -7.08 1.61 7.66
CA TYR A 97 -6.49 0.97 6.48
C TYR A 97 -5.44 -0.04 6.93
N ALA A 98 -4.95 -0.84 5.99
CA ALA A 98 -3.86 -1.77 6.26
C ALA A 98 -2.85 -1.69 5.12
N ILE A 99 -1.57 -1.62 5.48
CA ILE A 99 -0.46 -1.83 4.55
C ILE A 99 -0.06 -3.29 4.66
N GLY A 100 -0.20 -4.02 3.56
CA GLY A 100 0.24 -5.41 3.46
C GLY A 100 1.51 -5.49 2.62
N ALA A 101 2.47 -6.30 3.05
CA ALA A 101 3.64 -6.63 2.26
C ALA A 101 4.01 -8.09 2.46
N ASP A 102 4.47 -8.73 1.40
CA ASP A 102 4.99 -10.08 1.42
C ASP A 102 6.48 -10.11 1.03
N GLU A 103 7.11 -11.26 1.25
CA GLU A 103 8.55 -11.45 1.02
C GLU A 103 8.93 -11.57 -0.47
N PHE A 104 7.97 -11.57 -1.42
CA PHE A 104 8.20 -11.88 -2.84
C PHE A 104 7.87 -10.77 -3.85
#